data_AF-A0A7K2X9K4-F1
#
_entry.id   AF-A0A7K2X9K4-F1
#
_cell.length_a   1.000
_cell.length_b   1.000
_cell.length_c   1.000
_cell.angle_alpha   90.00
_cell.angle_beta   90.00
_cell.angle_gamma   90.00
#
_symmetry.space_group_name_H-M   'P 1'
#
loop_
_entity.id
_entity.type
_entity.pdbx_description
1 polymer ?
#
loop_
_entity_poly.entity_id
_entity_poly.type
_entity_poly.pdbx_seq_one_letter_code
_entity_poly.pdbx_strand_id
1 'polypeptide(L)'
;LPEPWLRYAALDVELLVDLRDALEEELDRQGKLEWARQEFGAIAAAPPAPPRKDPWRRTSGMHKVRRRRQMAVVRELWTARDRVAQRRDVSPGKVLSDAAIVEAALAVPVNLAALTALSGFGHRMGRRQLEQWQAAVDRARALPESELPQPGQQPAGPPPPRAWADKDPV
;
A
#
# COMPACT_ATOMS: atom_id res chain seq x y z
N LEU A 1 27.64 -0.60 11.80
CA LEU A 1 27.24 -1.42 10.63
C LEU A 1 28.35 -2.43 10.35
N PRO A 2 28.04 -3.67 9.91
CA PRO A 2 29.05 -4.65 9.52
C PRO A 2 29.90 -4.15 8.34
N GLU A 3 31.18 -4.51 8.28
CA GLU A 3 32.09 -4.10 7.20
C GLU A 3 31.57 -4.45 5.79
N PRO A 4 30.99 -5.65 5.52
CA PRO A 4 30.42 -5.94 4.21
C PRO A 4 29.30 -4.99 3.79
N TRP A 5 28.52 -4.46 4.75
CA TRP A 5 27.44 -3.52 4.46
C TRP A 5 27.97 -2.13 4.17
N LEU A 6 29.04 -1.72 4.86
CA LEU A 6 29.73 -0.46 4.56
C LEU A 6 30.34 -0.48 3.16
N ARG A 7 30.99 -1.60 2.79
CA ARG A 7 31.55 -1.79 1.45
C ARG A 7 30.46 -1.76 0.38
N TYR A 8 29.34 -2.45 0.62
CA TYR A 8 28.19 -2.41 -0.28
C TYR A 8 27.67 -0.98 -0.49
N ALA A 9 27.45 -0.23 0.59
CA ALA A 9 26.96 1.15 0.50
C ALA A 9 27.96 2.11 -0.18
N ALA A 10 29.27 1.88 -0.03
CA ALA A 10 30.30 2.66 -0.73
C ALA A 10 30.29 2.40 -2.24
N LEU A 11 30.20 1.13 -2.64
CA LEU A 11 30.17 0.73 -4.05
C LEU A 11 28.95 1.28 -4.81
N ASP A 12 27.83 1.53 -4.12
CA ASP A 12 26.64 2.15 -4.73
C ASP A 12 26.87 3.60 -5.18
N VAL A 13 27.89 4.29 -4.65
CA VAL A 13 28.18 5.70 -4.97
C VAL A 13 29.56 5.94 -5.59
N GLU A 14 30.49 4.97 -5.46
CA GLU A 14 31.89 5.11 -5.87
C GLU A 14 32.05 5.52 -7.34
N LEU A 15 31.24 4.95 -8.23
CA LEU A 15 31.37 5.16 -9.69
C LEU A 15 30.35 6.17 -10.26
N LEU A 16 29.49 6.77 -9.43
CA LEU A 16 28.39 7.61 -9.94
C LEU A 16 28.88 8.91 -10.59
N VAL A 17 30.03 9.44 -10.17
CA VAL A 17 30.62 10.67 -10.76
C VAL A 17 31.15 10.38 -12.17
N ASP A 18 31.93 9.32 -12.33
CA ASP A 18 32.46 8.90 -13.64
C ASP A 18 31.31 8.52 -14.59
N LEU A 19 30.29 7.83 -14.07
CA LEU A 19 29.09 7.49 -14.83
C LEU A 19 28.32 8.74 -15.28
N ARG A 20 28.18 9.75 -14.39
CA ARG A 20 27.55 11.03 -14.74
C ARG A 20 28.28 11.68 -15.90
N ASP A 21 29.61 11.79 -15.82
CA ASP A 21 30.42 12.47 -16.83
C ASP A 21 30.30 11.77 -18.19
N ALA A 22 30.40 10.44 -18.21
CA ALA A 22 30.23 9.65 -19.44
C ALA A 22 28.81 9.77 -20.03
N LEU A 23 27.77 9.82 -19.19
CA LEU A 23 26.39 9.99 -19.66
C LEU A 23 26.12 11.42 -20.15
N GLU A 24 26.73 12.44 -19.55
CA GLU A 24 26.63 13.83 -20.02
C GLU A 24 27.23 13.98 -21.42
N GLU A 25 28.40 13.40 -21.67
CA GLU A 25 29.01 13.38 -23.01
C GLU A 25 28.13 12.67 -24.05
N GLU A 26 27.53 11.53 -23.70
CA GLU A 26 26.60 10.81 -24.60
C GLU A 26 25.34 11.64 -24.89
N LEU A 27 24.77 12.27 -23.85
CA LEU A 27 23.58 13.12 -23.99
C LEU A 27 23.87 14.35 -24.85
N ASP A 28 25.04 14.96 -24.72
CA ASP A 28 25.47 16.08 -25.54
C ASP A 28 25.64 15.66 -27.01
N ARG A 29 26.32 14.53 -27.26
CA ARG A 29 26.45 13.97 -28.62
C ARG A 29 25.11 13.67 -29.29
N GLN A 30 24.09 13.30 -28.51
CA GLN A 30 22.74 13.06 -29.03
C GLN A 30 21.87 14.33 -29.09
N GLY A 31 22.37 15.49 -28.65
CA GLY A 31 21.60 16.73 -28.57
C GLY A 31 20.47 16.70 -27.54
N LYS A 32 20.57 15.84 -26.51
CA LYS A 32 19.53 15.60 -25.49
C LYS A 32 19.88 16.14 -24.10
N LEU A 33 21.06 16.74 -23.94
CA LEU A 33 21.54 17.21 -22.64
C LEU A 33 20.59 18.20 -21.99
N GLU A 34 20.04 19.14 -22.76
CA GLU A 34 19.10 20.13 -22.23
C GLU A 34 17.79 19.50 -21.75
N TRP A 35 17.25 18.52 -22.48
CA TRP A 35 16.08 17.77 -22.04
C TRP A 35 16.36 17.05 -20.71
N ALA A 36 17.53 16.41 -20.59
CA ALA A 36 17.92 15.75 -19.36
C ALA A 36 18.02 16.74 -18.18
N ARG A 37 18.62 17.91 -18.37
CA ARG A 37 18.70 18.96 -17.34
C ARG A 37 17.32 19.44 -16.88
N GLN A 38 16.38 19.60 -17.81
CA GLN A 38 15.00 19.95 -17.47
C GLN A 38 14.31 18.85 -16.66
N GLU A 39 14.47 17.58 -17.04
CA GLU A 39 13.93 16.44 -16.29
C GLU A 39 14.55 16.35 -14.88
N PHE A 40 15.87 16.52 -14.75
CA PHE A 40 16.54 16.54 -13.45
C PHE A 40 16.04 17.69 -12.58
N GLY A 41 15.91 18.89 -13.16
CA GLY A 41 15.33 20.05 -12.49
C GLY A 41 13.91 19.80 -12.03
N ALA A 42 13.08 19.17 -12.86
CA ALA A 42 11.70 18.82 -12.52
C ALA A 42 11.63 17.81 -11.37
N ILE A 43 12.49 16.77 -11.37
CA ILE A 43 12.56 15.78 -10.29
C ILE A 43 13.06 16.42 -9.00
N ALA A 44 14.12 17.24 -9.05
CA ALA A 44 14.70 17.90 -7.89
C ALA A 44 13.75 18.93 -7.26
N ALA A 45 12.96 19.64 -8.08
CA ALA A 45 11.96 20.60 -7.62
C ALA A 45 10.61 19.95 -7.24
N ALA A 46 10.41 18.66 -7.52
CA ALA A 46 9.15 18.00 -7.26
C ALA A 46 8.85 17.98 -5.74
N PRO A 47 7.66 18.44 -5.32
CA PRO A 47 7.27 18.33 -3.92
C PRO A 47 7.10 16.85 -3.54
N PRO A 48 7.14 16.51 -2.24
CA PRO A 48 6.79 15.17 -1.77
C PRO A 48 5.45 14.74 -2.35
N ALA A 49 5.39 13.51 -2.84
CA ALA A 49 4.15 12.97 -3.41
C ALA A 49 3.01 13.11 -2.39
N PRO A 50 1.84 13.65 -2.79
CA PRO A 50 0.73 13.82 -1.86
C PRO A 50 0.28 12.46 -1.33
N PRO A 51 -0.26 12.40 -0.10
CA PRO A 51 -0.84 11.18 0.43
C PRO A 51 -1.87 10.63 -0.54
N ARG A 52 -1.79 9.32 -0.81
CA ARG A 52 -2.76 8.67 -1.69
C ARG A 52 -4.15 8.79 -1.11
N LYS A 53 -5.14 9.06 -1.96
CA LYS A 53 -6.55 8.93 -1.61
C LYS A 53 -6.87 7.46 -1.31
N ASP A 54 -7.49 7.19 -0.17
CA ASP A 54 -7.94 5.84 0.23
C ASP A 54 -6.88 4.73 0.07
N PRO A 55 -5.71 4.81 0.74
CA PRO A 55 -4.62 3.85 0.56
C PRO A 55 -5.02 2.41 0.93
N TRP A 56 -6.00 2.25 1.82
CA TRP A 56 -6.59 0.97 2.22
C TRP A 56 -7.18 0.17 1.05
N ARG A 57 -7.58 0.82 -0.06
CA ARG A 57 -8.11 0.14 -1.26
C ARG A 57 -7.08 -0.73 -1.98
N ARG A 58 -5.77 -0.54 -1.71
CA ARG A 58 -4.68 -1.35 -2.28
C ARG A 58 -4.33 -2.58 -1.42
N THR A 59 -5.12 -2.87 -0.38
CA THR A 59 -4.94 -4.09 0.43
C THR A 59 -4.99 -5.32 -0.48
N SER A 60 -3.96 -6.16 -0.39
CA SER A 60 -3.89 -7.39 -1.18
C SER A 60 -5.09 -8.29 -0.86
N GLY A 61 -5.83 -8.70 -1.90
CA GLY A 61 -7.05 -9.50 -1.73
C GLY A 61 -8.36 -8.71 -1.78
N MET A 62 -8.33 -7.38 -2.01
CA MET A 62 -9.55 -6.58 -2.12
C MET A 62 -10.55 -7.03 -3.19
N HIS A 63 -10.10 -7.72 -4.24
CA HIS A 63 -10.98 -8.28 -5.28
C HIS A 63 -12.03 -9.27 -4.72
N LYS A 64 -11.78 -9.87 -3.54
CA LYS A 64 -12.71 -10.76 -2.84
C LYS A 64 -13.79 -10.01 -2.07
N VAL A 65 -13.55 -8.75 -1.73
CA VAL A 65 -14.41 -7.95 -0.85
C VAL A 65 -15.42 -7.18 -1.70
N ARG A 66 -16.67 -7.69 -1.73
CA ARG A 66 -17.73 -7.15 -2.62
C ARG A 66 -18.72 -6.23 -1.89
N ARG A 67 -18.92 -6.41 -0.58
CA ARG A 67 -19.96 -5.68 0.18
C ARG A 67 -19.39 -4.44 0.84
N ARG A 68 -20.12 -3.33 0.82
CA ARG A 68 -19.72 -2.03 1.38
C ARG A 68 -19.33 -2.11 2.87
N ARG A 69 -20.06 -2.92 3.65
CA ARG A 69 -19.76 -3.18 5.06
C ARG A 69 -18.41 -3.86 5.26
N GLN A 70 -18.09 -4.84 4.41
CA GLN A 70 -16.79 -5.53 4.45
C GLN A 70 -15.66 -4.57 4.04
N MET A 71 -15.90 -3.69 3.06
CA MET A 71 -14.95 -2.62 2.70
C MET A 71 -14.70 -1.66 3.88
N ALA A 72 -15.72 -1.35 4.67
CA ALA A 72 -15.54 -0.57 5.89
C ALA A 72 -14.66 -1.30 6.91
N VAL A 73 -14.83 -2.62 7.08
CA VAL A 73 -13.97 -3.42 7.96
C VAL A 73 -12.51 -3.35 7.50
N VAL A 74 -12.24 -3.46 6.19
CA VAL A 74 -10.89 -3.26 5.65
C VAL A 74 -10.36 -1.87 5.98
N ARG A 75 -11.15 -0.81 5.71
CA ARG A 75 -10.75 0.58 5.99
C ARG A 75 -10.36 0.77 7.46
N GLU A 76 -11.20 0.30 8.39
CA GLU A 76 -10.97 0.47 9.83
C GLU A 76 -9.77 -0.34 10.32
N LEU A 77 -9.62 -1.59 9.89
CA LEU A 77 -8.47 -2.44 10.27
C LEU A 77 -7.18 -1.91 9.66
N TRP A 78 -7.19 -1.50 8.40
CA TRP A 78 -6.03 -0.91 7.73
C TRP A 78 -5.58 0.36 8.47
N THR A 79 -6.51 1.24 8.82
CA THR A 79 -6.21 2.50 9.53
C THR A 79 -5.69 2.23 10.93
N ALA A 80 -6.28 1.27 11.65
CA ALA A 80 -5.80 0.88 12.96
C ALA A 80 -4.39 0.27 12.89
N ARG A 81 -4.11 -0.55 11.88
CA ARG A 81 -2.79 -1.14 11.62
C ARG A 81 -1.76 -0.06 11.33
N ASP A 82 -2.09 0.89 10.46
CA ASP A 82 -1.20 1.99 10.06
C ASP A 82 -0.76 2.81 11.27
N ARG A 83 -1.71 3.19 12.14
CA ARG A 83 -1.41 3.88 13.40
C ARG A 83 -0.50 3.06 14.33
N VAL A 84 -0.68 1.75 14.42
CA VAL A 84 0.18 0.88 15.24
C VAL A 84 1.57 0.75 14.64
N ALA A 85 1.65 0.59 13.32
CA ALA A 85 2.88 0.48 12.56
C ALA A 85 3.74 1.75 12.73
N GLN A 86 3.13 2.93 12.58
CA GLN A 86 3.79 4.21 12.80
C GLN A 86 4.28 4.36 14.25
N ARG A 87 3.45 4.05 15.25
CA ARG A 87 3.86 4.15 16.66
C ARG A 87 5.00 3.21 17.04
N ARG A 88 5.10 2.06 16.38
CA ARG A 88 6.10 1.04 16.66
C ARG A 88 7.32 1.12 15.76
N ASP A 89 7.29 2.02 14.78
CA ASP A 89 8.29 2.13 13.71
C ASP A 89 8.60 0.78 13.03
N VAL A 90 7.52 0.10 12.60
CA VAL A 90 7.63 -1.18 11.88
C VAL A 90 6.76 -1.17 10.63
N SER A 91 7.08 -2.00 9.66
CA SER A 91 6.25 -2.14 8.47
C SER A 91 4.83 -2.62 8.83
N PRO A 92 3.76 -2.07 8.21
CA PRO A 92 2.39 -2.46 8.52
C PRO A 92 2.13 -3.97 8.44
N GLY A 93 2.71 -4.65 7.45
CA GLY A 93 2.56 -6.10 7.28
C GLY A 93 3.08 -6.93 8.46
N LYS A 94 4.08 -6.43 9.22
CA LYS A 94 4.55 -7.07 10.46
C LYS A 94 3.58 -6.88 11.64
N VAL A 95 2.71 -5.88 11.58
CA VAL A 95 1.69 -5.64 12.61
C VAL A 95 0.47 -6.52 12.40
N LEU A 96 -0.06 -6.52 11.16
CA LEU A 96 -1.20 -7.32 10.74
C LEU A 96 -1.15 -7.50 9.22
N SER A 97 -1.20 -8.74 8.75
CA SER A 97 -1.10 -9.02 7.31
C SER A 97 -2.36 -8.58 6.55
N ASP A 98 -2.21 -8.25 5.27
CA ASP A 98 -3.34 -7.95 4.39
C ASP A 98 -4.32 -9.14 4.32
N ALA A 99 -3.80 -10.37 4.32
CA ALA A 99 -4.61 -11.59 4.32
C ALA A 99 -5.54 -11.67 5.55
N ALA A 100 -5.02 -11.39 6.75
CA ALA A 100 -5.81 -11.36 7.98
C ALA A 100 -6.89 -10.25 7.92
N ILE A 101 -6.54 -9.06 7.42
CA ILE A 101 -7.51 -7.97 7.23
C ILE A 101 -8.66 -8.42 6.30
N VAL A 102 -8.34 -9.04 5.17
CA VAL A 102 -9.34 -9.51 4.21
C VAL A 102 -10.19 -10.62 4.82
N GLU A 103 -9.60 -11.55 5.56
CA GLU A 103 -10.34 -12.63 6.23
C GLU A 103 -11.34 -12.10 7.25
N ALA A 104 -10.91 -11.19 8.14
CA ALA A 104 -11.81 -10.51 9.08
C ALA A 104 -12.89 -9.68 8.37
N ALA A 105 -12.55 -9.04 7.24
CA ALA A 105 -13.53 -8.31 6.45
C ALA A 105 -14.57 -9.23 5.82
N LEU A 106 -14.19 -10.42 5.35
CA LEU A 106 -15.13 -11.39 4.78
C LEU A 106 -16.06 -11.98 5.85
N ALA A 107 -15.52 -12.30 7.02
CA ALA A 107 -16.26 -12.91 8.14
C ALA A 107 -17.11 -11.90 8.94
N VAL A 108 -16.68 -10.64 9.02
CA VAL A 108 -17.32 -9.57 9.84
C VAL A 108 -17.57 -10.04 11.28
N PRO A 109 -16.51 -10.40 12.04
CA PRO A 109 -16.66 -11.03 13.35
C PRO A 109 -17.39 -10.12 14.34
N VAL A 110 -18.36 -10.70 15.04
CA VAL A 110 -19.24 -9.95 15.95
C VAL A 110 -18.69 -9.79 17.36
N ASN A 111 -17.64 -10.54 17.70
CA ASN A 111 -16.99 -10.55 19.01
C ASN A 111 -15.56 -11.12 18.91
N LEU A 112 -14.82 -11.02 20.02
CA LEU A 112 -13.45 -11.51 20.13
C LEU A 112 -13.30 -13.00 19.82
N ALA A 113 -14.24 -13.84 20.26
CA ALA A 113 -14.18 -15.28 20.03
C ALA A 113 -14.22 -15.60 18.52
N ALA A 114 -15.13 -14.95 17.80
CA ALA A 114 -15.24 -15.06 16.35
C ALA A 114 -13.99 -14.53 15.65
N LEU A 115 -13.41 -13.42 16.13
CA LEU A 115 -12.17 -12.88 15.57
C LEU A 115 -10.99 -13.84 15.77
N THR A 116 -10.81 -14.41 16.96
CA THR A 116 -9.69 -15.32 17.27
C THR A 116 -9.75 -16.65 16.53
N ALA A 117 -10.93 -17.04 16.04
CA ALA A 117 -11.09 -18.23 15.22
C ALA A 117 -10.57 -18.04 13.78
N LEU A 118 -10.31 -16.79 13.35
CA LEU A 118 -9.80 -16.48 12.02
C LEU A 118 -8.27 -16.61 11.95
N SER A 119 -7.77 -16.99 10.78
CA SER A 119 -6.33 -17.00 10.52
C SER A 119 -5.76 -15.58 10.61
N GLY A 120 -4.55 -15.50 11.14
CA GLY A 120 -3.91 -14.24 11.44
C GLY A 120 -4.36 -13.56 12.74
N PHE A 121 -5.38 -14.06 13.45
CA PHE A 121 -5.84 -13.55 14.76
C PHE A 121 -5.66 -14.54 15.92
N GLY A 122 -4.81 -15.56 15.74
CA GLY A 122 -4.64 -16.65 16.69
C GLY A 122 -3.95 -16.27 18.02
N HIS A 123 -3.80 -17.29 18.86
CA HIS A 123 -3.42 -17.22 20.28
C HIS A 123 -2.07 -16.55 20.61
N ARG A 124 -1.20 -16.33 19.61
CA ARG A 124 0.07 -15.60 19.81
C ARG A 124 -0.13 -14.09 19.94
N MET A 125 -1.29 -13.55 19.56
CA MET A 125 -1.61 -12.15 19.79
C MET A 125 -2.06 -11.93 21.24
N GLY A 126 -1.51 -10.91 21.88
CA GLY A 126 -1.95 -10.51 23.22
C GLY A 126 -3.40 -10.01 23.23
N ARG A 127 -4.12 -10.25 24.33
CA ARG A 127 -5.54 -9.88 24.50
C ARG A 127 -5.84 -8.41 24.12
N ARG A 128 -5.02 -7.47 24.57
CA ARG A 128 -5.19 -6.03 24.25
C ARG A 128 -5.14 -5.74 22.75
N GLN A 129 -4.30 -6.47 22.01
CA GLN A 129 -4.19 -6.32 20.56
C GLN A 129 -5.44 -6.87 19.85
N LEU A 130 -5.97 -8.01 20.32
CA LEU A 130 -7.23 -8.56 19.83
C LEU A 130 -8.41 -7.62 20.09
N GLU A 131 -8.49 -7.05 21.30
CA GLU A 131 -9.48 -6.03 21.67
C GLU A 131 -9.39 -4.80 20.75
N GLN A 132 -8.18 -4.34 20.44
CA GLN A 132 -7.97 -3.23 19.52
C GLN A 132 -8.48 -3.54 18.10
N TRP A 133 -8.25 -4.75 17.59
CA TRP A 133 -8.74 -5.15 16.27
C TRP A 133 -10.25 -5.35 16.24
N GLN A 134 -10.81 -5.98 17.27
CA GLN A 134 -12.27 -6.13 17.38
C GLN A 134 -12.94 -4.76 17.44
N ALA A 135 -12.41 -3.81 18.20
CA ALA A 135 -12.92 -2.45 18.25
C ALA A 135 -12.91 -1.76 16.88
N ALA A 136 -11.94 -2.08 16.00
CA ALA A 136 -11.94 -1.58 14.62
C ALA A 136 -13.05 -2.21 13.76
N VAL A 137 -13.28 -3.50 13.91
CA VAL A 137 -14.40 -4.20 13.26
C VAL A 137 -15.74 -3.62 13.74
N ASP A 138 -15.88 -3.39 15.04
CA ASP A 138 -17.12 -2.87 15.62
C ASP A 138 -17.43 -1.44 15.15
N ARG A 139 -16.40 -0.58 15.00
CA ARG A 139 -16.58 0.73 14.35
C ARG A 139 -17.15 0.58 12.95
N ALA A 140 -16.61 -0.33 12.13
CA ALA A 140 -17.12 -0.56 10.77
C ALA A 140 -18.56 -1.10 10.77
N ARG A 141 -18.92 -1.94 11.75
CA ARG A 141 -20.28 -2.48 11.92
C ARG A 141 -21.28 -1.40 12.35
N ALA A 142 -20.86 -0.45 13.18
CA ALA A 142 -21.70 0.61 13.70
C ALA A 142 -21.97 1.76 12.71
N LEU A 143 -21.22 1.86 11.60
CA LEU A 143 -21.42 2.94 10.62
C LEU A 143 -22.84 2.91 10.02
N PRO A 144 -23.50 4.06 9.83
CA PRO A 144 -24.71 4.11 9.02
C PRO A 144 -24.40 3.80 7.54
N GLU A 145 -25.39 3.34 6.79
CA GLU A 145 -25.25 2.98 5.36
C GLU A 145 -24.77 4.17 4.50
N SER A 146 -25.03 5.40 4.92
CA SER A 146 -24.56 6.64 4.26
C SER A 146 -23.05 6.83 4.36
N GLU A 147 -22.41 6.34 5.42
CA GLU A 147 -20.97 6.52 5.70
C GLU A 147 -20.11 5.35 5.21
N LEU A 148 -20.76 4.28 4.73
CA LEU A 148 -20.05 3.13 4.19
C LEU A 148 -19.27 3.49 2.92
N PRO A 149 -18.04 2.96 2.75
CA PRO A 149 -17.27 3.18 1.54
C PRO A 149 -18.06 2.81 0.29
N GLN A 150 -17.99 3.69 -0.71
CA GLN A 150 -18.52 3.36 -2.03
C GLN A 150 -17.57 2.38 -2.73
N PRO A 151 -18.11 1.42 -3.50
CA PRO A 151 -17.33 0.65 -4.45
C PRO A 151 -16.50 1.60 -5.32
N GLY A 152 -15.27 1.21 -5.66
CA GLY A 152 -14.48 2.01 -6.58
C GLY A 152 -15.22 2.17 -7.91
N GLN A 153 -15.20 3.37 -8.48
CA GLN A 153 -15.68 3.57 -9.85
C GLN A 153 -14.80 2.74 -10.79
N GLN A 154 -15.43 2.08 -11.78
CA GLN A 154 -14.65 1.52 -12.88
C GLN A 154 -13.94 2.69 -13.57
N PRO A 155 -12.63 2.57 -13.88
CA PRO A 155 -11.92 3.60 -14.62
C PRO A 155 -12.72 3.90 -15.90
N ALA A 156 -13.04 5.18 -16.11
CA ALA A 156 -13.58 5.61 -17.39
C ALA A 156 -12.44 5.50 -18.41
N GLY A 157 -12.51 4.50 -19.28
CA GLY A 157 -11.49 4.26 -20.30
C GLY A 157 -11.55 2.84 -20.85
N PRO A 158 -10.87 2.58 -21.98
CA PRO A 158 -10.77 1.25 -22.52
C PRO A 158 -10.12 0.30 -21.49
N PRO A 159 -10.46 -1.00 -21.52
CA PRO A 159 -9.83 -1.98 -20.64
C PRO A 159 -8.29 -1.92 -20.77
N PRO A 160 -7.52 -2.39 -19.77
CA PRO A 160 -6.06 -2.42 -19.90
C PRO A 160 -5.65 -3.24 -21.14
N PRO A 161 -4.55 -2.91 -21.84
CA PRO A 161 -4.16 -3.57 -23.09
C PRO A 161 -4.08 -5.11 -23.02
N ARG A 162 -3.76 -5.64 -21.83
CA ARG A 162 -3.73 -7.10 -21.57
C ARG A 162 -5.09 -7.79 -21.63
N ALA A 163 -6.20 -7.04 -21.57
CA ALA A 163 -7.56 -7.56 -21.58
C ALA A 163 -8.31 -7.28 -22.90
N TRP A 164 -7.64 -6.72 -23.92
CA TRP A 164 -8.25 -6.41 -25.22
C TRP A 164 -8.62 -7.68 -26.00
N ALA A 165 -7.84 -8.75 -25.86
CA ALA A 165 -8.10 -10.02 -26.55
C ALA A 165 -9.42 -10.70 -26.10
N ASP A 166 -9.84 -10.48 -24.85
CA ASP A 166 -11.06 -11.10 -24.28
C ASP A 166 -12.30 -10.20 -24.34
N LYS A 167 -12.11 -8.90 -24.59
CA LYS A 167 -13.17 -7.91 -24.64
C LYS A 167 -12.91 -7.01 -25.83
N ASP A 168 -13.40 -7.44 -26.98
CA ASP A 168 -13.32 -6.75 -28.26
C ASP A 168 -13.85 -5.30 -28.08
N PRO A 169 -12.97 -4.29 -28.00
CA PRO A 169 -13.37 -2.92 -27.81
C PRO A 169 -13.67 -2.33 -29.18
N VAL A 170 -14.94 -2.34 -29.59
CA VAL A 170 -15.43 -1.54 -30.72
C VAL A 170 -15.65 -0.11 -30.28
#